data_AF-A0A4Q2X0K3-F1
#
_entry.id   AF-A0A4Q2X0K3-F1
#
_cell.length_a   1.000
_cell.length_b   1.000
_cell.length_c   1.000
_cell.angle_alpha   90.00
_cell.angle_beta   90.00
_cell.angle_gamma   90.00
#
_symmetry.space_group_name_H-M   'P 1'
#
loop_
_entity.id
_entity.type
_entity.pdbx_description
1 polymer ?
#
loop_
_entity_poly.entity_id
_entity_poly.type
_entity_poly.pdbx_seq_one_letter_code
_entity_poly.pdbx_strand_id
1 'polypeptide(L)'
;MPLFFRTLFKTRGEALAFGGFLLLLLVILPLALPVFRLNLVGKYLTFGFVAIGLVLLWGRCGVLSLGQGVFFGLGGYCMAMFLKLEASDPVTTAIQSTPG
;
A
#
# COMPACT_ATOMS: atom_id res chain seq x y z
N MET A 1 -21.73 -15.81 25.77
CA MET A 1 -20.76 -16.18 24.72
C MET A 1 -21.31 -16.40 23.30
N PRO A 2 -22.54 -16.91 23.03
CA PRO A 2 -22.97 -17.16 21.64
C PRO A 2 -23.36 -15.88 20.86
N LEU A 3 -23.65 -14.76 21.54
CA LEU A 3 -23.98 -13.50 20.88
C LEU A 3 -22.79 -12.87 20.14
N PHE A 4 -21.60 -12.89 20.75
CA PHE A 4 -20.38 -12.28 20.19
C PHE A 4 -19.93 -12.93 18.89
N PHE A 5 -20.01 -14.26 18.81
CA PHE A 5 -19.68 -15.00 17.58
C PHE A 5 -20.69 -14.75 16.47
N ARG A 6 -21.97 -14.55 16.80
CA ARG A 6 -23.02 -14.21 15.83
C ARG A 6 -22.90 -12.81 15.27
N THR A 7 -22.36 -11.86 16.05
CA THR A 7 -22.05 -10.52 15.55
C THR A 7 -20.77 -10.48 14.72
N LEU A 8 -19.78 -11.32 15.06
CA LEU A 8 -18.50 -11.36 14.38
C LEU A 8 -18.55 -12.14 13.05
N PHE A 9 -19.32 -13.23 13.00
CA PHE A 9 -19.48 -14.07 11.83
C PHE A 9 -20.96 -14.13 11.45
N LYS A 10 -21.31 -13.36 10.42
CA LYS A 10 -22.66 -13.29 9.88
C LYS A 10 -22.96 -14.49 8.99
N THR A 11 -21.93 -15.04 8.34
CA THR A 11 -22.04 -16.22 7.47
C THR A 11 -21.11 -17.35 7.91
N ARG A 12 -21.51 -18.60 7.63
CA ARG A 12 -20.66 -19.79 7.85
C ARG A 12 -19.33 -19.70 7.09
N GLY A 13 -19.31 -19.02 5.94
CA GLY A 13 -18.11 -18.82 5.13
C GLY A 13 -17.06 -17.97 5.83
N GLU A 14 -17.46 -16.88 6.50
CA GLU A 14 -16.52 -16.01 7.24
C GLU A 14 -15.87 -16.74 8.42
N ALA A 15 -16.65 -17.56 9.13
CA ALA A 15 -16.14 -18.37 10.23
C ALA A 15 -15.11 -19.41 9.74
N LEU A 16 -15.39 -20.07 8.61
CA LEU A 16 -14.46 -21.01 7.99
C LEU A 16 -13.20 -20.32 7.47
N ALA A 17 -13.32 -19.14 6.86
CA ALA A 17 -12.19 -18.37 6.38
C ALA A 17 -11.29 -17.93 7.55
N PHE A 18 -11.88 -17.44 8.64
CA PHE A 18 -11.14 -17.06 9.83
C PHE A 18 -10.46 -18.26 10.51
N GLY A 19 -11.19 -19.38 10.63
CA GLY A 19 -10.62 -20.63 11.12
C GLY A 19 -9.46 -21.14 10.26
N GLY A 20 -9.61 -21.07 8.93
CA GLY A 20 -8.56 -21.42 7.98
C GLY A 20 -7.33 -20.51 8.09
N PHE A 21 -7.53 -19.21 8.28
CA PHE A 21 -6.46 -18.25 8.50
C PHE A 21 -5.68 -18.52 9.80
N LEU A 22 -6.39 -18.81 10.90
CA LEU A 22 -5.76 -19.22 12.17
C LEU A 22 -4.97 -20.52 12.02
N LEU A 23 -5.53 -21.52 11.33
CA LEU A 23 -4.87 -22.79 11.09
C LEU A 23 -3.61 -22.62 10.23
N LEU A 24 -3.67 -21.76 9.20
CA LEU A 24 -2.50 -21.40 8.40
C LEU A 24 -1.40 -20.76 9.26
N LEU A 25 -1.76 -19.78 10.09
CA LEU A 25 -0.78 -19.02 10.86
C LEU A 25 -0.17 -19.79 12.04
N LEU A 26 -1.00 -20.53 12.78
CA LEU A 26 -0.60 -21.16 14.05
C LEU A 26 -0.16 -22.61 13.90
N VAL A 27 -0.51 -23.28 12.80
CA VAL A 27 -0.21 -24.71 12.60
C VAL A 27 0.63 -24.93 11.35
N ILE A 28 0.16 -24.46 10.19
CA ILE A 28 0.86 -24.73 8.92
C ILE A 28 2.21 -24.02 8.88
N LEU A 29 2.27 -22.71 9.18
CA LEU A 29 3.53 -21.95 9.13
C LEU A 29 4.62 -22.50 10.07
N PRO A 30 4.33 -22.84 11.34
CA PRO A 30 5.29 -23.48 12.24
C PRO A 30 5.79 -24.85 11.78
N LEU A 31 4.94 -25.65 11.15
CA LEU A 31 5.31 -26.98 10.68
C LEU A 31 6.07 -26.95 9.34
N ALA A 32 5.78 -25.95 8.49
CA ALA A 32 6.33 -25.86 7.14
C ALA A 32 7.65 -25.07 7.06
N LEU A 33 7.93 -24.18 8.01
CA LEU A 33 9.08 -23.26 7.94
C LEU A 33 10.10 -23.48 9.06
N PRO A 34 11.41 -23.36 8.74
CA PRO A 34 12.45 -23.34 9.77
C PRO A 34 12.37 -22.05 10.61
N VAL A 35 12.82 -22.12 11.86
CA VAL A 35 12.71 -21.08 12.89
C VAL A 35 13.13 -19.68 12.41
N PHE A 36 14.21 -19.58 11.64
CA PHE A 36 14.64 -18.29 11.08
C PHE A 36 13.58 -17.67 10.16
N ARG A 37 13.07 -18.43 9.18
CA ARG A 37 12.06 -17.94 8.24
C ARG A 37 10.73 -17.64 8.95
N LEU A 38 10.37 -18.43 9.95
CA LEU A 38 9.18 -18.19 10.77
C LEU A 38 9.25 -16.83 11.49
N ASN A 39 10.41 -16.49 12.05
CA ASN A 39 10.62 -15.16 12.66
C ASN A 39 10.53 -14.03 11.62
N LEU A 40 11.07 -14.23 10.41
CA LEU A 40 10.95 -13.26 9.32
C LEU A 40 9.48 -13.06 8.91
N VAL A 41 8.70 -14.14 8.82
CA VAL A 41 7.26 -14.06 8.52
C VAL A 41 6.54 -13.23 9.57
N GLY A 42 6.77 -13.47 10.86
CA GLY A 42 6.19 -12.64 11.92
C GLY A 42 6.56 -11.16 11.82
N LYS A 43 7.84 -10.87 11.51
CA LYS A 43 8.33 -9.51 11.27
C LYS A 43 7.64 -8.85 10.08
N TYR A 44 7.55 -9.53 8.94
CA TYR A 44 6.93 -8.99 7.73
C TYR A 44 5.42 -8.84 7.86
N LEU A 45 4.74 -9.75 8.57
CA LEU A 45 3.31 -9.65 8.84
C LEU A 45 2.98 -8.39 9.64
N THR A 46 3.80 -8.06 10.64
CA THR A 46 3.70 -6.81 11.41
C THR A 46 3.79 -5.58 10.51
N PHE A 47 4.75 -5.55 9.58
CA PHE A 47 4.85 -4.45 8.61
C PHE A 47 3.70 -4.45 7.60
N GLY A 48 3.13 -5.61 7.28
CA GLY A 48 1.95 -5.75 6.42
C GLY A 48 0.74 -4.99 6.95
N PHE A 49 0.49 -5.00 8.27
CA PHE A 49 -0.58 -4.21 8.87
C PHE A 49 -0.40 -2.70 8.66
N VAL A 50 0.84 -2.21 8.79
CA VAL A 50 1.17 -0.80 8.52
C VAL A 50 0.92 -0.48 7.04
N ALA A 51 1.36 -1.33 6.13
CA ALA A 51 1.15 -1.15 4.69
C ALA A 51 -0.35 -1.12 4.33
N ILE A 52 -1.15 -2.03 4.88
CA ILE A 52 -2.62 -2.04 4.70
C ILE A 52 -3.24 -0.74 5.23
N GLY A 53 -2.82 -0.30 6.41
CA GLY A 53 -3.28 0.97 7.00
C GLY A 53 -3.00 2.17 6.10
N LEU A 54 -1.80 2.26 5.51
CA LEU A 54 -1.45 3.33 4.57
C LEU A 54 -2.31 3.31 3.30
N VAL A 55 -2.58 2.13 2.75
CA VAL A 55 -3.44 1.98 1.57
C VAL A 55 -4.89 2.37 1.88
N LEU A 56 -5.40 1.96 3.05
CA LEU A 56 -6.74 2.33 3.49
C LEU A 56 -6.87 3.85 3.76
N LEU A 57 -5.84 4.48 4.34
CA LEU A 57 -5.82 5.93 4.56
C LEU A 57 -5.98 6.68 3.24
N TRP A 58 -5.22 6.28 2.22
CA TRP A 58 -5.34 6.93 0.91
C TRP A 58 -6.67 6.58 0.21
N GLY A 59 -7.04 5.30 0.16
CA GLY A 59 -8.22 4.86 -0.58
C GLY A 59 -9.56 5.24 0.07
N ARG A 60 -9.65 5.27 1.40
CA ARG A 60 -10.91 5.53 2.13
C ARG A 60 -10.97 6.92 2.76
N CYS A 61 -9.84 7.48 3.22
CA CYS A 61 -9.81 8.83 3.78
C CYS A 61 -9.40 9.89 2.74
N GLY A 62 -8.88 9.48 1.57
CA GLY A 62 -8.44 10.42 0.53
C GLY A 62 -7.12 11.14 0.85
N VAL A 63 -6.43 10.75 1.93
CA VAL A 63 -5.19 11.39 2.35
C VAL A 63 -4.00 10.59 1.84
N LEU A 64 -3.18 11.21 1.02
CA LEU A 64 -1.97 10.60 0.50
C LEU A 64 -0.92 10.51 1.62
N SER A 65 -0.38 9.32 1.87
CA SER A 65 0.73 9.17 2.80
C SER A 65 1.97 9.90 2.28
N LEU A 66 2.78 10.48 3.17
CA LEU A 66 4.06 11.13 2.83
C LEU A 66 4.93 10.22 1.95
N GLY A 67 5.03 8.93 2.28
CA GLY A 67 5.83 7.98 1.51
C GLY A 67 5.37 7.85 0.05
N GLN A 68 4.06 7.89 -0.21
CA GLN A 68 3.51 7.89 -1.56
C GLN A 68 3.64 9.27 -2.22
N GLY A 69 3.44 10.35 -1.45
CA GLY A 69 3.56 11.73 -1.90
C GLY A 69 4.94 12.11 -2.42
N VAL A 70 6.01 11.57 -1.82
CA VAL A 70 7.38 11.80 -2.31
C VAL A 70 7.55 11.28 -3.74
N PHE A 71 7.04 10.10 -4.06
CA PHE A 71 7.13 9.54 -5.42
C PHE A 71 6.27 10.32 -6.43
N PHE A 72 5.07 10.75 -6.03
CA PHE A 72 4.24 11.63 -6.85
C PHE A 72 4.91 12.98 -7.11
N GLY A 73 5.53 13.57 -6.08
CA GLY A 73 6.27 14.82 -6.20
C GLY A 73 7.47 14.71 -7.13
N LEU A 74 8.26 13.63 -7.00
CA LEU A 74 9.39 13.37 -7.90
C LEU A 74 8.94 13.15 -9.34
N GLY A 75 7.89 12.36 -9.55
CA GLY A 75 7.33 12.14 -10.89
C GLY A 75 6.80 13.43 -11.52
N GLY A 76 6.09 14.25 -10.75
CA GLY A 76 5.60 15.56 -11.18
C GLY A 76 6.74 16.52 -11.54
N TYR A 77 7.82 16.53 -10.76
CA TYR A 77 9.02 17.31 -11.07
C TYR A 77 9.68 16.87 -12.39
N CYS A 78 9.87 15.56 -12.58
CA CYS A 78 10.42 15.01 -13.82
C CYS A 78 9.55 15.39 -15.03
N MET A 79 8.23 15.30 -14.91
CA MET A 79 7.29 15.70 -15.97
C MET A 79 7.36 17.20 -16.26
N ALA A 80 7.40 18.05 -15.22
CA ALA A 80 7.51 19.49 -15.40
C ALA A 80 8.81 19.88 -16.13
N MET A 81 9.92 19.22 -15.81
CA MET A 81 11.20 19.45 -16.49
C MET A 81 11.19 18.94 -17.93
N PHE A 82 10.54 17.80 -18.20
CA PHE A 82 10.36 17.29 -19.56
C PHE A 82 9.56 18.27 -20.42
N LEU A 83 8.41 18.74 -19.95
CA LEU A 83 7.58 19.72 -20.66
C LEU A 83 8.33 21.03 -20.87
N LYS A 84 9.17 21.44 -19.91
CA LYS A 84 10.02 22.62 -20.08
C LYS A 84 11.04 22.43 -21.19
N LEU A 85 11.66 21.26 -21.29
CA LEU A 85 12.59 20.93 -22.37
C LEU A 85 11.88 20.86 -23.73
N GLU A 86 10.69 20.26 -23.82
CA GLU A 86 9.91 20.24 -25.06
C GLU A 86 9.50 21.65 -25.50
N ALA A 87 9.14 22.54 -24.56
CA ALA A 87 8.78 23.92 -24.85
C ALA A 87 9.98 24.85 -25.10
N SER A 88 11.22 24.35 -25.00
CA SER A 88 12.44 25.13 -25.21
C SER A 88 12.97 25.03 -26.65
N ASP A 89 12.14 24.57 -27.60
CA ASP A 89 12.54 24.54 -29.01
C ASP A 89 12.60 25.98 -29.59
N PRO A 90 13.43 26.20 -30.64
CA PRO A 90 13.68 27.55 -31.15
C PRO A 90 12.43 28.26 -31.68
N VAL A 91 11.40 27.51 -32.08
CA VAL A 91 10.16 28.05 -32.66
C VAL A 91 9.20 28.49 -31.54
N THR A 92 9.00 27.65 -30.52
CA THR A 92 8.14 27.98 -29.36
C THR A 92 8.77 29.01 -28.43
N THR A 93 10.10 29.03 -28.29
CA THR A 93 10.81 30.01 -27.46
C THR A 93 10.71 31.43 -28.04
N ALA A 94 10.66 31.57 -29.37
CA ALA A 94 10.59 32.87 -30.05
C ALA A 94 9.28 33.63 -29.80
N ILE A 95 8.21 32.93 -29.39
CA ILE A 95 6.89 33.51 -29.12
C ILE A 95 6.58 33.71 -27.62
N GLN A 96 7.55 33.42 -26.74
CA GLN A 96 7.33 33.45 -25.30
C GLN A 96 7.35 34.88 -24.74
N SER A 97 6.28 35.29 -24.04
CA SER A 97 6.12 36.64 -23.48
C SER A 97 6.76 36.82 -22.10
N THR A 98 7.17 35.74 -21.44
CA THR A 98 7.88 35.76 -20.15
C THR A 98 9.37 35.46 -20.36
N PRO A 99 10.30 36.26 -19.81
CA PRO A 99 11.72 35.96 -19.87
C PRO A 99 12.00 34.66 -19.09
N GLY A 100 12.61 33.69 -19.76
CA GLY A 100 13.04 32.40 -19.22
C GLY A 100 14.14 31.84 -20.09
#